data_AF-A0A225DHZ2-F1
#
_entry.id   AF-A0A225DHZ2-F1
#
_cell.length_a   1.000
_cell.length_b   1.000
_cell.length_c   1.000
_cell.angle_alpha   90.00
_cell.angle_beta   90.00
_cell.angle_gamma   90.00
#
_symmetry.space_group_name_H-M   'P 1'
#
loop_
_entity.id
_entity.type
_entity.pdbx_description
1 polymer ?
#
loop_
_entity_poly.entity_id
_entity_poly.type
_entity_poly.pdbx_seq_one_letter_code
_entity_poly.pdbx_strand_id
1 'polypeptide(L)'
;MRTPHLFMGLLAAPDPGVFNWANRLGADLGRLLEQFRDLFYQDAEPVPPLLLNREFLSDNVIRVLRDSYARARDYGRPSFTQMDLLITLFTAPNSIVAECFERIGVTAARLTELAVLAEQESSGV
;
A
#
# COMPACT_ATOMS: atom_id res chain seq x y z
N MET A 1 11.90 -6.33 -4.74
CA MET A 1 10.61 -5.79 -4.24
C MET A 1 10.30 -4.44 -4.89
N ARG A 2 9.09 -4.31 -5.42
CA ARG A 2 8.53 -3.07 -6.02
C ARG A 2 7.26 -2.65 -5.28
N THR A 3 6.76 -1.44 -5.50
CA THR A 3 5.57 -0.91 -4.79
C THR A 3 4.31 -1.78 -4.88
N PRO A 4 4.02 -2.53 -5.97
CA PRO A 4 2.91 -3.48 -5.97
C PRO A 4 3.06 -4.61 -4.94
N HIS A 5 4.30 -5.00 -4.62
CA HIS A 5 4.56 -6.05 -3.63
C HIS A 5 4.30 -5.55 -2.20
N LEU A 6 4.57 -4.26 -1.93
CA LEU A 6 4.17 -3.66 -0.65
C LEU A 6 2.65 -3.66 -0.51
N PHE A 7 1.95 -3.24 -1.56
CA PHE A 7 0.50 -3.22 -1.59
C PHE A 7 -0.10 -4.62 -1.41
N MET A 8 0.40 -5.63 -2.14
CA MET A 8 0.01 -7.03 -1.93
C MET A 8 0.27 -7.51 -0.50
N GLY A 9 1.38 -7.08 0.13
CA GLY A 9 1.64 -7.36 1.54
C GLY A 9 0.59 -6.76 2.48
N LEU A 10 0.16 -5.52 2.22
CA LEU A 10 -0.95 -4.87 2.96
C LEU A 10 -2.27 -5.63 2.79
N LEU A 11 -2.58 -6.10 1.58
CA LEU A 11 -3.81 -6.87 1.34
C LEU A 11 -3.76 -8.28 1.95
N ALA A 12 -2.58 -8.90 2.02
CA ALA A 12 -2.41 -10.25 2.53
C ALA A 12 -2.44 -10.33 4.07
N ALA A 13 -2.02 -9.27 4.75
CA ALA A 13 -2.02 -9.17 6.20
C ALA A 13 -2.53 -7.79 6.66
N PRO A 14 -3.81 -7.47 6.39
CA PRO A 14 -4.37 -6.15 6.65
C PRO A 14 -4.55 -5.92 8.15
N ASP A 15 -4.20 -4.71 8.60
CA ASP A 15 -4.68 -4.21 9.88
C ASP A 15 -6.15 -3.70 9.76
N PRO A 16 -6.81 -3.34 10.88
CA PRO A 16 -8.18 -2.84 10.83
C PRO A 16 -8.38 -1.61 9.93
N GLY A 17 -7.37 -0.74 9.81
CA GLY A 17 -7.44 0.46 8.97
C GLY A 17 -7.48 0.10 7.49
N VAL A 18 -6.61 -0.81 7.05
CA VAL A 18 -6.60 -1.31 5.66
C VAL A 18 -7.90 -2.05 5.36
N PHE A 19 -8.41 -2.84 6.30
CA PHE A 19 -9.70 -3.52 6.16
C PHE A 19 -10.86 -2.53 5.98
N ASN A 20 -10.91 -1.49 6.82
CA ASN A 20 -11.93 -0.43 6.72
C ASN A 20 -11.84 0.34 5.41
N TRP A 21 -10.62 0.64 4.94
CA TRP A 21 -10.41 1.26 3.64
C TRP A 21 -10.97 0.40 2.49
N ALA A 22 -10.71 -0.92 2.49
CA ALA A 22 -11.19 -1.81 1.46
C ALA A 22 -12.73 -1.91 1.44
N ASN A 23 -13.35 -1.99 2.62
CA ASN A 23 -14.82 -1.94 2.75
C ASN A 23 -15.41 -0.65 2.19
N ARG A 24 -14.78 0.50 2.47
CA ARG A 24 -15.19 1.80 1.94
C ARG A 24 -15.03 1.91 0.43
N LEU A 25 -14.03 1.24 -0.12
CA LEU A 25 -13.83 1.12 -1.57
C LEU A 25 -14.85 0.16 -2.21
N GLY A 26 -15.55 -0.67 -1.42
CA GLY A 26 -16.39 -1.74 -1.92
C GLY A 26 -15.59 -2.90 -2.53
N ALA A 27 -14.33 -3.07 -2.10
CA ALA A 27 -13.41 -4.07 -2.61
C ALA A 27 -13.33 -5.28 -1.68
N ASP A 28 -13.39 -6.48 -2.26
CA ASP A 28 -13.01 -7.71 -1.57
C ASP A 28 -11.47 -7.83 -1.57
N LEU A 29 -10.86 -7.85 -0.39
CA LEU A 29 -9.39 -7.87 -0.23
C LEU A 29 -8.74 -9.10 -0.86
N GLY A 30 -9.38 -10.27 -0.74
CA GLY A 30 -8.86 -11.53 -1.28
C GLY A 30 -8.80 -11.49 -2.81
N ARG A 31 -9.90 -11.09 -3.44
CA ARG A 31 -9.99 -10.91 -4.89
C ARG A 31 -9.04 -9.82 -5.39
N LEU A 32 -8.93 -8.70 -4.67
CA LEU A 32 -8.01 -7.63 -5.04
C LEU A 32 -6.54 -8.09 -4.97
N LEU A 33 -6.19 -8.88 -3.96
CA LEU A 33 -4.87 -9.49 -3.85
C LEU A 33 -4.59 -10.45 -5.01
N GLU A 34 -5.55 -11.30 -5.37
CA GLU A 34 -5.44 -12.20 -6.52
C GLU A 34 -5.23 -11.43 -7.83
N GLN A 35 -6.01 -10.37 -8.07
CA GLN A 35 -5.84 -9.52 -9.25
C GLN A 35 -4.43 -8.90 -9.33
N PHE A 36 -3.90 -8.41 -8.21
CA PHE A 36 -2.54 -7.88 -8.19
C PHE A 36 -1.49 -8.98 -8.37
N ARG A 37 -1.71 -10.19 -7.83
CA ARG A 37 -0.81 -11.33 -8.08
C ARG A 37 -0.77 -11.69 -9.56
N ASP A 38 -1.91 -11.71 -10.24
CA ASP A 38 -1.98 -12.02 -11.67
C ASP A 38 -1.33 -10.92 -12.51
N LEU A 39 -1.60 -9.65 -12.20
CA LEU A 39 -1.04 -8.50 -12.92
C LEU A 39 0.49 -8.39 -12.79
N PHE A 40 1.04 -8.78 -11.65
CA PHE A 40 2.47 -8.67 -11.35
C PHE A 40 3.17 -10.03 -11.28
N TYR A 41 2.52 -11.09 -11.78
CA TYR A 41 3.13 -12.40 -11.91
C TYR A 41 4.37 -12.31 -12.81
N GLN A 42 5.45 -12.95 -12.37
CA GLN A 42 6.65 -13.13 -13.17
C GLN A 42 7.05 -14.59 -13.08
N ASP A 43 7.33 -15.21 -14.23
CA ASP A 43 8.05 -16.47 -14.27
C ASP A 43 9.45 -16.24 -13.68
N ALA A 44 9.61 -16.58 -12.41
CA ALA A 44 10.86 -16.42 -11.69
C ALA A 44 11.36 -17.79 -11.24
N GLU A 45 12.65 -18.04 -11.45
CA GLU A 45 13.38 -19.08 -10.72
C GLU A 45 13.17 -18.91 -9.21
N PRO A 46 13.26 -19.99 -8.40
CA PRO A 46 13.01 -19.94 -6.97
C PRO A 46 13.76 -18.78 -6.33
N VAL A 47 12.98 -17.82 -5.82
CA VAL A 47 13.51 -16.57 -5.28
C VAL A 47 14.35 -16.93 -4.05
N PRO A 48 15.65 -16.59 -4.02
CA PRO A 48 16.46 -16.78 -2.82
C PRO A 48 15.79 -16.06 -1.63
N PRO A 49 16.02 -16.49 -0.38
CA PRO A 49 15.38 -15.89 0.78
C PRO A 49 15.53 -14.36 0.71
N LEU A 50 14.39 -13.65 0.65
CA LEU A 50 14.39 -12.19 0.66
C LEU A 50 14.97 -11.73 1.99
N LEU A 51 16.21 -11.26 1.96
CA LEU A 51 16.77 -10.49 3.04
C LEU A 51 16.27 -9.05 2.91
N LEU A 52 15.97 -8.42 4.04
CA LEU A 52 15.65 -6.99 4.11
C LEU A 52 16.91 -6.14 3.91
N ASN A 53 17.59 -6.33 2.78
CA ASN A 53 18.71 -5.51 2.35
C ASN A 53 18.24 -4.51 1.29
N ARG A 54 18.86 -3.33 1.30
CA ARG A 54 18.59 -2.25 0.35
C ARG A 54 18.62 -2.72 -1.11
N GLU A 55 19.53 -3.64 -1.45
CA GLU A 55 19.70 -4.18 -2.81
C GLU A 55 18.43 -4.86 -3.37
N PHE A 56 17.54 -5.34 -2.49
CA PHE A 56 16.29 -5.99 -2.89
C PHE A 56 15.10 -5.03 -2.99
N LEU A 57 15.28 -3.74 -2.69
CA LEU A 57 14.23 -2.73 -2.71
C LEU A 57 14.43 -1.76 -3.89
N SER A 58 13.41 -1.58 -4.71
CA SER A 58 13.42 -0.51 -5.72
C SER A 58 13.49 0.87 -5.04
N ASP A 59 14.05 1.88 -5.72
CA ASP A 59 14.11 3.25 -5.18
C ASP A 59 12.72 3.81 -4.83
N ASN A 60 11.68 3.44 -5.59
CA ASN A 60 10.30 3.81 -5.30
C ASN A 60 9.81 3.24 -3.96
N VAL A 61 10.19 2.01 -3.62
CA VAL A 61 9.88 1.40 -2.33
C VAL A 61 10.60 2.15 -1.20
N ILE A 62 11.88 2.48 -1.40
CA ILE A 62 12.66 3.20 -0.40
C ILE A 62 12.09 4.60 -0.14
N ARG A 63 11.67 5.29 -1.20
CA ARG A 63 10.97 6.58 -1.09
C ARG A 63 9.66 6.44 -0.32
N VAL A 64 8.80 5.48 -0.69
CA VAL A 64 7.54 5.22 0.01
C VAL A 64 7.77 4.95 1.50
N LEU A 65 8.76 4.12 1.87
CA LEU A 65 9.06 3.86 3.29
C LEU A 65 9.51 5.11 4.05
N ARG A 66 10.30 5.98 3.41
CA ARG A 66 10.74 7.26 4.00
C ARG A 66 9.58 8.22 4.18
N ASP A 67 8.73 8.34 3.17
CA ASP A 67 7.58 9.24 3.18
C ASP A 67 6.51 8.78 4.19
N SER A 68 6.29 7.47 4.33
CA SER A 68 5.42 6.91 5.38
C SER A 68 5.97 7.15 6.78
N TYR A 69 7.30 7.05 6.96
CA TYR A 69 7.93 7.41 8.23
C TYR A 69 7.81 8.92 8.52
N ALA A 70 8.01 9.78 7.53
CA ALA A 70 7.83 11.23 7.67
C ALA A 70 6.38 11.57 8.07
N ARG A 71 5.38 10.96 7.40
CA ARG A 71 3.97 11.10 7.77
C ARG A 71 3.72 10.69 9.22
N ALA A 72 4.22 9.52 9.65
CA ALA A 72 4.03 9.08 11.02
C ALA A 72 4.64 10.06 12.04
N ARG A 73 5.80 10.64 11.72
CA ARG A 73 6.46 11.67 12.53
C ARG A 73 5.65 12.96 12.63
N ASP A 74 5.02 13.39 11.53
CA ASP A 74 4.15 14.57 11.53
C ASP A 74 2.93 14.37 12.44
N TYR A 75 2.48 13.13 12.62
CA TYR A 75 1.42 12.73 13.57
C TYR A 75 1.96 12.42 14.98
N GLY A 76 3.25 12.63 15.26
CA GLY A 76 3.87 12.36 16.56
C GLY A 76 4.04 10.87 16.90
N ARG A 77 3.89 9.96 15.93
CA ARG A 77 4.02 8.51 16.14
C ARG A 77 5.50 8.08 16.09
N PRO A 78 5.93 7.13 16.94
CA PRO A 78 7.32 6.63 16.93
C PRO A 78 7.61 5.65 15.78
N SER A 79 6.56 5.06 15.20
CA SER A 79 6.63 4.13 14.07
C SER A 79 5.47 4.38 13.13
N PHE A 80 5.67 4.13 11.83
CA PHE A 80 4.59 4.22 10.85
C PHE A 80 3.69 2.97 10.86
N THR A 81 2.43 3.17 10.51
CA THR A 81 1.37 2.17 10.46
C THR A 81 1.14 1.66 9.03
N GLN A 82 0.29 0.65 8.84
CA GLN A 82 -0.10 0.27 7.47
C GLN A 82 -0.86 1.38 6.75
N MET A 83 -1.60 2.22 7.48
CA MET A 83 -2.30 3.38 6.91
C MET A 83 -1.34 4.44 6.39
N ASP A 84 -0.23 4.69 7.09
CA ASP A 84 0.84 5.54 6.57
C ASP A 84 1.38 4.99 5.25
N LEU A 85 1.61 3.67 5.19
CA LEU A 85 2.11 3.02 3.98
C LEU A 85 1.11 3.09 2.83
N LEU A 86 -0.16 2.82 3.10
CA LEU A 86 -1.25 2.83 2.14
C LEU A 86 -1.46 4.23 1.53
N ILE A 87 -1.56 5.25 2.37
CA ILE A 87 -1.76 6.64 1.93
C ILE A 87 -0.55 7.12 1.11
N THR A 88 0.67 6.81 1.56
CA THR A 88 1.87 7.17 0.81
C THR A 88 1.95 6.42 -0.52
N LEU A 89 1.51 5.16 -0.60
CA LEU A 89 1.45 4.43 -1.87
C LEU A 89 0.54 5.12 -2.88
N PHE A 90 -0.59 5.69 -2.47
CA PHE A 90 -1.52 6.36 -3.39
C PHE A 90 -1.07 7.78 -3.78
N THR A 91 -0.34 8.46 -2.89
CA THR A 91 0.13 9.83 -3.12
C THR A 91 1.54 9.90 -3.71
N ALA A 92 2.27 8.78 -3.75
CA ALA A 92 3.59 8.71 -4.36
C ALA A 92 3.54 9.07 -5.86
N PRO A 93 4.45 9.93 -6.36
CA PRO A 93 4.53 10.25 -7.78
C PRO A 93 4.76 8.99 -8.63
N ASN A 94 4.04 8.86 -9.75
CA ASN A 94 4.09 7.69 -10.65
C ASN A 94 3.80 6.37 -9.89
N SER A 95 2.79 6.38 -9.02
CA SER A 95 2.38 5.19 -8.28
C SER A 95 1.73 4.18 -9.22
N ILE A 96 2.46 3.10 -9.50
CA ILE A 96 1.94 1.94 -10.25
C ILE A 96 0.63 1.41 -9.64
N VAL A 97 0.51 1.43 -8.31
CA VAL A 97 -0.70 0.97 -7.62
C VAL A 97 -1.87 1.89 -7.93
N ALA A 98 -1.69 3.21 -7.83
CA ALA A 98 -2.74 4.17 -8.18
C ALA A 98 -3.11 4.09 -9.66
N GLU A 99 -2.12 3.96 -10.56
CA GLU A 99 -2.34 3.78 -12.00
C GLU A 99 -3.17 2.52 -12.32
N CYS A 100 -2.98 1.42 -11.58
CA CYS A 100 -3.81 0.22 -11.73
C CYS A 100 -5.29 0.49 -11.44
N PHE A 101 -5.59 1.27 -10.39
CA PHE A 101 -6.95 1.67 -10.05
C PHE A 101 -7.54 2.68 -11.03
N GLU A 102 -6.72 3.59 -11.56
CA GLU A 102 -7.18 4.56 -12.56
C GLU A 102 -7.65 3.89 -13.84
N ARG A 103 -7.02 2.78 -14.24
CA ARG A 103 -7.44 1.95 -15.39
C ARG A 103 -8.84 1.35 -15.24
N ILE A 104 -9.34 1.22 -14.02
CA ILE A 104 -10.70 0.74 -13.72
C ILE A 104 -11.64 1.86 -13.25
N GLY A 105 -11.24 3.11 -13.44
CA GLY A 105 -12.09 4.29 -13.17
C GLY A 105 -12.04 4.81 -11.74
N VAL A 106 -11.06 4.39 -10.91
CA VAL A 106 -10.88 4.88 -9.54
C VAL A 106 -9.63 5.76 -9.46
N THR A 107 -9.80 7.04 -9.15
CA THR A 107 -8.69 8.01 -9.12
C THR A 107 -7.80 7.86 -7.88
N ALA A 108 -6.52 8.23 -7.99
CA ALA A 108 -5.61 8.30 -6.84
C ALA A 108 -6.15 9.17 -5.71
N ALA A 109 -6.81 10.29 -6.04
CA ALA A 109 -7.45 11.18 -5.09
C ALA A 109 -8.57 10.46 -4.30
N ARG A 110 -9.42 9.69 -4.99
CA ARG A 110 -10.48 8.91 -4.34
C ARG A 110 -9.92 7.82 -3.42
N LEU A 111 -8.89 7.10 -3.85
CA LEU A 111 -8.23 6.10 -3.01
C LEU A 111 -7.68 6.72 -1.72
N THR A 112 -7.02 7.88 -1.86
CA THR A 112 -6.43 8.63 -0.75
C THR A 112 -7.50 9.15 0.21
N GLU A 113 -8.57 9.73 -0.31
CA GLU A 113 -9.71 10.20 0.48
C GLU A 113 -10.30 9.08 1.35
N LEU A 114 -10.59 7.92 0.74
CA LEU A 114 -11.13 6.77 1.45
C LEU A 114 -10.16 6.23 2.52
N ALA A 115 -8.86 6.27 2.25
CA ALA A 115 -7.85 5.83 3.20
C ALA A 115 -7.76 6.79 4.40
N VAL A 116 -7.80 8.11 4.18
CA VAL A 116 -7.82 9.10 5.25
C VAL A 116 -9.08 8.94 6.13
N LEU A 117 -10.25 8.70 5.52
CA LEU A 117 -11.48 8.44 6.28
C LEU A 117 -11.36 7.17 7.14
N ALA A 118 -10.79 6.09 6.59
CA ALA A 118 -10.56 4.85 7.34
C ALA A 118 -9.54 5.00 8.47
N GLU A 119 -8.48 5.80 8.28
CA GLU A 119 -7.48 6.09 9.31
C GLU A 119 -8.11 6.83 10.50
N GLN A 120 -9.00 7.79 10.24
CA GLN A 120 -9.68 8.59 11.27
C GLN A 120 -10.61 7.73 12.15
N GLU A 121 -11.34 6.79 11.56
CA GLU A 121 -12.20 5.87 12.32
C GLU A 121 -11.40 4.88 13.18
N SER A 122 -10.25 4.45 12.68
CA SER A 122 -9.39 3.50 13.37
C SER A 122 -8.56 4.15 14.49
N SER A 123 -8.41 5.48 14.43
CA SER A 123 -7.72 6.29 15.45
C SER A 123 -8.66 6.80 16.54
N GLY A 124 -9.93 6.39 16.52
CA GLY A 124 -10.96 6.78 17.50
C GLY A 124 -10.67 6.28 18.91
N VAL A 125 -9.91 7.09 19.66
CA VAL A 125 -10.23 7.44 21.06
C VAL A 125 -11.28 8.53 21.03
#